data_AF-A0A0D6KAT2-F1
#
_entry.id   AF-A0A0D6KAT2-F1
#
_cell.length_a   1.000
_cell.length_b   1.000
_cell.length_c   1.000
_cell.angle_alpha   90.00
_cell.angle_beta   90.00
_cell.angle_gamma   90.00
#
_symmetry.space_group_name_H-M   'P 1'
#
loop_
_entity.id
_entity.type
_entity.pdbx_description
1 polymer ?
#
loop_
_entity_poly.entity_id
_entity_poly.type
_entity_poly.pdbx_seq_one_letter_code
_entity_poly.pdbx_strand_id
1 'polypeptide(L)'
;MTKLDPRTNLSNQLADVLSNHSVQPEEKREITITFRVSYAEKARLEQRCNGVVQSDYIRARLFDYPLPQPKLTIPEVNRQAIYELKKIGNNLNQQTRAINEAVKIGSQPLTSDVQEYLQTIKELTALIEQTHASLSQPISDED
;
A
#
# COMPACT_ATOMS: atom_id res chain seq x y z
N MET A 1 -29.41 8.69 29.33
CA MET A 1 -29.13 7.80 28.18
C MET A 1 -28.32 8.58 27.15
N THR A 2 -27.01 8.36 27.11
CA THR A 2 -26.09 9.00 26.18
C THR A 2 -26.18 8.32 24.82
N LYS A 3 -26.60 9.06 23.78
CA LYS A 3 -26.57 8.57 22.38
C LYS A 3 -25.13 8.22 22.02
N LEU A 4 -24.87 6.96 21.66
CA LEU A 4 -23.58 6.55 21.10
C LEU A 4 -23.27 7.41 19.86
N ASP A 5 -22.02 7.86 19.75
CA ASP A 5 -21.50 8.60 18.60
C ASP A 5 -21.72 7.77 17.31
N PRO A 6 -22.30 8.36 16.24
CA PRO A 6 -22.52 7.68 14.97
C PRO A 6 -21.26 7.05 14.38
N ARG A 7 -20.06 7.58 14.69
CA ARG A 7 -18.78 6.99 14.27
C ARG A 7 -18.50 5.66 14.95
N THR A 8 -18.80 5.56 16.24
CA THR A 8 -18.64 4.32 17.01
C THR A 8 -19.61 3.26 16.51
N ASN A 9 -20.82 3.66 16.12
CA ASN A 9 -21.81 2.75 15.57
C ASN A 9 -21.38 2.18 14.20
N LEU A 10 -20.86 3.03 13.30
CA LEU A 10 -20.31 2.60 12.02
C LEU A 10 -19.09 1.68 12.20
N SER A 11 -18.19 2.03 13.12
CA SER A 11 -17.01 1.20 13.43
C SER A 11 -17.42 -0.19 13.94
N ASN A 12 -18.43 -0.27 14.81
CA ASN A 12 -18.90 -1.53 15.34
C ASN A 12 -19.64 -2.35 14.28
N GLN A 13 -20.43 -1.71 13.42
CA GLN A 13 -21.08 -2.37 12.28
C GLN A 13 -20.05 -2.91 11.28
N LEU A 14 -18.98 -2.16 11.00
CA LEU A 14 -17.89 -2.64 10.15
C LEU A 14 -17.13 -3.79 10.82
N ALA A 15 -16.87 -3.71 12.12
CA ALA A 15 -16.24 -4.80 12.87
C ALA A 15 -17.09 -6.08 12.86
N ASP A 16 -18.41 -5.98 12.97
CA ASP A 16 -19.33 -7.13 12.89
C ASP A 16 -19.44 -7.72 11.46
N VAL A 17 -19.38 -6.87 10.43
CA VAL A 17 -19.34 -7.34 9.04
C VAL A 17 -18.01 -8.05 8.75
N LEU A 18 -16.91 -7.55 9.31
CA LEU A 18 -15.56 -8.11 9.14
C LEU A 18 -15.33 -9.35 10.02
N SER A 19 -15.95 -9.45 11.19
CA SER A 19 -15.83 -10.61 12.10
C SER A 19 -16.49 -11.87 11.54
N ASN A 20 -17.50 -11.71 10.68
CA ASN A 20 -18.10 -12.81 9.91
C ASN A 20 -17.16 -13.36 8.82
N HIS A 21 -16.05 -12.70 8.52
CA HIS A 21 -14.92 -13.27 7.79
C HIS A 21 -13.84 -13.71 8.78
N SER A 22 -14.16 -14.69 9.63
CA SER A 22 -13.12 -15.48 10.28
C SER A 22 -12.34 -16.19 9.18
N VAL A 23 -11.17 -15.66 8.83
CA VAL A 23 -10.17 -16.38 8.05
C VAL A 23 -9.71 -17.52 8.96
N GLN A 24 -10.41 -18.65 8.88
CA GLN A 24 -10.00 -19.87 9.55
C GLN A 24 -8.54 -20.14 9.16
N PRO A 25 -7.63 -20.34 10.11
CA PRO A 25 -6.24 -20.66 9.78
C PRO A 25 -6.26 -21.95 8.94
N GLU A 26 -5.89 -21.83 7.67
CA GLU A 26 -5.87 -22.96 6.75
C GLU A 26 -4.99 -24.06 7.33
N GLU A 27 -5.52 -25.29 7.38
CA GLU A 27 -4.74 -26.47 7.76
C GLU A 27 -3.45 -26.54 6.94
N LYS A 28 -2.36 -26.92 7.61
CA LYS A 28 -1.06 -26.99 6.96
C LYS A 28 -1.12 -27.96 5.79
N ARG A 29 -0.77 -27.48 4.60
CA ARG A 29 -0.74 -28.29 3.37
C ARG A 29 0.50 -29.15 3.34
N GLU A 30 0.35 -30.46 3.57
CA GLU A 30 1.47 -31.42 3.61
C GLU A 30 1.59 -32.31 2.36
N ILE A 31 0.53 -32.37 1.56
CA ILE A 31 0.46 -33.23 0.37
C ILE A 31 0.86 -32.43 -0.88
N THR A 32 1.77 -32.99 -1.68
CA THR A 32 2.19 -32.43 -2.97
C THR A 32 1.59 -33.24 -4.13
N ILE A 33 0.93 -32.56 -5.08
CA ILE A 33 0.42 -33.17 -6.31
C ILE A 33 1.35 -32.77 -7.46
N THR A 34 1.93 -33.77 -8.15
CA THR A 34 2.79 -33.56 -9.32
C THR A 34 2.17 -34.22 -10.54
N PHE A 35 2.09 -33.50 -11.65
CA PHE A 35 1.62 -34.02 -12.93
C PHE A 35 2.45 -33.45 -14.07
N ARG A 36 2.49 -34.17 -15.20
CA ARG A 36 3.21 -33.73 -16.40
C ARG A 36 2.29 -32.88 -17.28
N VAL A 37 2.83 -31.81 -17.84
CA VAL A 37 2.15 -30.92 -18.78
C VAL A 37 2.97 -30.75 -20.04
N SER A 38 2.29 -30.53 -21.16
CA SER A 38 2.92 -30.09 -22.40
C SER A 38 3.39 -28.63 -22.30
N TYR A 39 4.29 -28.23 -23.20
CA TYR A 39 4.76 -26.84 -23.28
C TYR A 39 3.60 -25.85 -23.51
N ALA A 40 2.64 -26.22 -24.37
CA ALA A 40 1.46 -25.39 -24.66
C ALA A 40 0.54 -25.21 -23.44
N GLU A 41 0.40 -26.24 -22.59
CA GLU A 41 -0.37 -26.14 -21.35
C GLU A 41 0.33 -25.26 -20.32
N LYS A 42 1.66 -25.37 -20.20
CA LYS A 42 2.46 -24.51 -19.32
C LYS A 42 2.33 -23.04 -19.71
N ALA A 43 2.47 -22.71 -21.00
CA ALA A 43 2.35 -21.33 -21.48
C ALA A 43 0.94 -20.75 -21.23
N ARG A 44 -0.11 -21.54 -21.45
CA ARG A 44 -1.49 -21.14 -21.16
C ARG A 44 -1.72 -20.92 -19.66
N LEU A 45 -1.12 -21.73 -18.80
CA LEU A 45 -1.17 -21.55 -17.36
C LEU A 45 -0.47 -20.26 -16.94
N GLU A 46 0.74 -20.01 -17.44
CA GLU A 46 1.51 -18.79 -17.15
C GLU A 46 0.76 -17.51 -17.55
N GLN A 47 0.17 -17.49 -18.75
CA GLN A 47 -0.62 -16.35 -19.22
C GLN A 47 -1.82 -16.05 -18.32
N ARG A 48 -2.48 -17.10 -17.80
CA ARG A 48 -3.65 -16.98 -16.91
C ARG A 48 -3.27 -16.59 -15.48
N CYS A 49 -2.04 -16.88 -15.07
CA CYS A 49 -1.51 -16.54 -13.75
C CYS A 49 -0.89 -15.13 -13.69
N ASN A 50 -1.12 -14.24 -14.67
CA ASN A 50 -0.49 -12.92 -14.68
C ASN A 50 -0.81 -12.11 -13.41
N GLY A 51 0.22 -11.81 -12.60
CA GLY A 51 0.10 -11.11 -11.32
C GLY A 51 -0.26 -12.00 -10.12
N VAL A 52 -0.36 -13.32 -10.30
CA VAL A 52 -0.82 -14.30 -9.31
C VAL A 52 0.13 -15.51 -9.23
N VAL A 53 0.31 -16.09 -8.05
CA VAL A 53 1.10 -17.33 -7.90
C VAL A 53 0.37 -18.51 -8.54
N GLN A 54 1.05 -19.29 -9.37
CA GLN A 54 0.44 -20.41 -10.11
C GLN A 54 -0.31 -21.41 -9.22
N SER A 55 0.23 -21.73 -8.04
CA SER A 55 -0.41 -22.65 -7.10
C SER A 55 -1.71 -22.08 -6.53
N ASP A 56 -1.77 -20.78 -6.25
CA ASP A 56 -2.98 -20.10 -5.78
C ASP A 56 -4.03 -20.04 -6.89
N TYR A 57 -3.61 -19.76 -8.12
CA TYR A 57 -4.49 -19.81 -9.29
C TYR A 57 -5.09 -21.21 -9.49
N ILE A 58 -4.27 -22.26 -9.43
CA ILE A 58 -4.75 -23.65 -9.56
C ILE A 58 -5.73 -23.99 -8.45
N ARG A 59 -5.44 -23.61 -7.20
CA ARG A 59 -6.35 -23.86 -6.07
C ARG A 59 -7.68 -23.13 -6.22
N ALA A 60 -7.65 -21.85 -6.59
CA ALA A 60 -8.87 -21.06 -6.84
C ALA A 60 -9.74 -21.66 -7.96
N ARG A 61 -9.13 -22.31 -8.95
CA ARG A 61 -9.85 -22.97 -10.04
C ARG A 61 -10.36 -24.37 -9.70
N LEU A 62 -9.77 -25.07 -8.73
CA LEU A 62 -10.09 -26.48 -8.41
C LEU A 62 -10.90 -26.66 -7.12
N PHE A 63 -10.77 -25.76 -6.15
CA PHE A 63 -11.35 -25.90 -4.81
C PHE A 63 -12.24 -24.71 -4.44
N ASP A 64 -12.71 -23.94 -5.42
CA ASP A 64 -13.61 -22.80 -5.26
C ASP A 64 -13.10 -21.70 -4.29
N TYR A 65 -11.77 -21.61 -4.11
CA TYR A 65 -11.17 -20.49 -3.39
C TYR A 65 -11.36 -19.19 -4.17
N PRO A 66 -11.47 -18.03 -3.48
CA PRO A 66 -11.53 -16.75 -4.15
C PRO A 66 -10.28 -16.55 -5.03
N LEU A 67 -10.49 -16.05 -6.26
CA LEU A 67 -9.39 -15.73 -7.15
C LEU A 67 -8.47 -14.72 -6.46
N PRO A 68 -7.19 -15.03 -6.28
CA PRO A 68 -6.24 -14.10 -5.67
C PRO A 68 -6.18 -12.83 -6.49
N GLN A 69 -6.29 -11.69 -5.83
CA GLN A 69 -6.20 -10.42 -6.53
C GLN A 69 -4.78 -10.28 -7.10
N PRO A 70 -4.64 -9.93 -8.39
CA PRO A 70 -3.33 -9.70 -8.97
C PRO A 70 -2.62 -8.63 -8.15
N LYS A 71 -1.46 -8.98 -7.60
CA LYS A 71 -0.64 -7.98 -6.92
C LYS A 71 -0.30 -6.94 -7.98
N LEU A 72 -0.61 -5.67 -7.72
CA LEU A 72 -0.28 -4.57 -8.62
C LEU A 72 1.19 -4.73 -9.06
N THR A 73 1.39 -5.14 -10.30
CA THR A 73 2.72 -5.27 -10.88
C THR A 73 3.17 -3.86 -11.17
N ILE A 74 3.88 -3.26 -10.22
CA ILE A 74 4.51 -1.96 -10.42
C ILE A 74 5.46 -2.13 -11.62
N PRO A 75 5.26 -1.37 -12.72
CA PRO A 75 6.17 -1.38 -13.86
C PRO A 75 7.60 -1.14 -13.39
N GLU A 76 8.56 -1.84 -13.98
CA GLU A 76 9.97 -1.79 -13.54
C GLU A 76 10.52 -0.36 -13.48
N VAL A 77 10.12 0.46 -14.45
CA VAL A 77 10.41 1.90 -14.56
C VAL A 77 10.01 2.69 -13.31
N ASN A 78 8.93 2.29 -12.65
CA ASN A 78 8.34 3.02 -11.51
C ASN A 78 8.77 2.46 -10.14
N ARG A 79 9.49 1.33 -10.11
CA ARG A 79 9.88 0.68 -8.84
C ARG A 79 10.82 1.54 -8.02
N GLN A 80 11.83 2.14 -8.67
CA GLN A 80 12.80 2.98 -7.98
C GLN A 80 12.14 4.25 -7.41
N ALA A 81 11.29 4.91 -8.20
CA ALA A 81 10.55 6.09 -7.76
C ALA A 81 9.63 5.78 -6.57
N ILE A 82 8.89 4.67 -6.61
CA ILE A 82 8.01 4.25 -5.50
C ILE A 82 8.81 3.86 -4.26
N TYR A 83 9.99 3.26 -4.43
CA TYR A 83 10.88 2.94 -3.31
C TYR A 83 11.36 4.20 -2.59
N GLU A 84 11.83 5.20 -3.34
CA GLU A 84 12.26 6.48 -2.77
C GLU A 84 11.10 7.24 -2.12
N LEU A 85 9.93 7.28 -2.76
CA LEU A 85 8.73 7.90 -2.17
C LEU A 85 8.32 7.23 -0.86
N LYS A 86 8.39 5.90 -0.79
CA LYS A 86 8.11 5.15 0.44
C LYS A 86 9.10 5.49 1.55
N LYS A 87 10.37 5.64 1.22
CA LYS A 87 11.42 6.05 2.17
C LYS A 87 11.17 7.45 2.71
N ILE A 88 10.83 8.40 1.84
CA ILE A 88 10.48 9.78 2.23
C ILE A 88 9.24 9.79 3.13
N GLY A 89 8.18 9.09 2.75
CA GLY A 89 6.94 9.01 3.54
C GLY A 89 7.17 8.40 4.93
N ASN A 90 8.00 7.36 5.03
CA ASN A 90 8.39 6.78 6.32
C ASN A 90 9.17 7.75 7.21
N ASN A 91 10.08 8.53 6.63
CA ASN A 91 10.83 9.54 7.37
C ASN A 91 9.91 10.67 7.88
N LEU A 92 8.98 11.14 7.04
CA LEU A 92 7.98 12.14 7.44
C LEU A 92 7.11 11.64 8.60
N ASN A 93 6.65 10.39 8.54
CA ASN A 93 5.82 9.80 9.58
C ASN A 93 6.59 9.66 10.91
N GLN A 94 7.87 9.31 10.85
CA GLN A 94 8.75 9.25 12.04
C GLN A 94 8.95 10.64 12.65
N GLN A 95 9.25 11.66 11.85
CA GLN A 95 9.40 13.03 12.33
C GLN A 95 8.10 13.56 12.94
N THR A 96 6.97 13.31 12.29
CA THR A 96 5.65 13.73 12.79
C THR A 96 5.35 13.09 14.15
N ARG A 97 5.65 11.80 14.31
CA ARG A 97 5.49 11.10 15.59
C ARG A 97 6.41 11.67 16.66
N ALA A 98 7.68 11.90 16.34
CA ALA A 98 8.65 12.48 17.26
C ALA A 98 8.24 13.89 17.72
N ILE A 99 7.75 14.73 16.79
CA ILE A 99 7.22 16.07 17.10
C ILE A 99 5.98 15.96 18.00
N ASN A 100 5.00 15.13 17.65
CA ASN A 100 3.79 14.95 18.44
C ASN A 100 4.07 14.41 19.84
N GLU A 101 5.06 13.52 19.98
CA GLU A 101 5.52 12.98 21.25
C GLU A 101 6.24 14.04 22.08
N ALA A 102 7.12 14.84 21.46
CA ALA A 102 7.80 15.95 22.12
C ALA A 102 6.82 17.03 22.61
N VAL A 103 5.79 17.36 21.82
CA VAL A 103 4.70 18.26 22.20
C VAL A 103 3.91 17.69 23.38
N LYS A 104 3.61 16.39 23.36
CA LYS A 104 2.84 15.71 24.41
C LYS A 104 3.57 15.63 25.76
N ILE A 105 4.90 15.55 25.74
CA ILE A 105 5.76 15.51 26.94
C ILE A 105 6.14 16.94 27.40
N GLY A 106 5.61 17.99 26.75
CA GLY A 106 5.86 19.38 27.14
C GLY A 106 7.32 19.82 27.02
N SER A 107 8.13 19.08 26.26
CA SER A 107 9.59 19.24 26.18
C SER A 107 10.04 20.11 25.00
N GLN A 108 9.13 20.89 24.41
CA GLN A 108 9.51 21.84 23.37
C GLN A 108 9.74 23.22 23.97
N PRO A 109 10.97 23.76 23.94
CA PRO A 109 11.08 25.20 23.85
C PRO A 109 10.57 25.56 22.44
N LEU A 110 9.59 26.46 22.34
CA LEU A 110 9.33 27.15 21.07
C LEU A 110 10.55 28.04 20.77
N THR A 111 11.65 27.43 20.35
CA THR A 111 12.80 28.16 19.82
C THR A 111 12.62 28.35 18.32
N SER A 112 13.08 29.51 17.86
CA SER A 112 13.18 29.98 16.46
C SER A 112 13.37 28.86 15.42
N ASP A 113 14.19 27.86 15.74
CA ASP A 113 14.57 26.74 14.88
C ASP A 113 13.37 25.90 14.40
N VAL A 114 12.31 25.74 15.21
CA VAL A 114 11.12 24.96 14.80
C VAL A 114 10.30 25.70 13.74
N GLN A 115 10.27 27.03 13.78
CA GLN A 115 9.63 27.83 12.74
C GLN A 115 10.43 27.77 11.44
N GLU A 116 11.75 27.73 11.53
CA GLU A 116 12.64 27.54 10.38
C GLU A 116 12.42 26.18 9.72
N TYR A 117 12.30 25.10 10.49
CA TYR A 117 11.96 23.77 9.93
C TYR A 117 10.59 23.74 9.23
N LEU A 118 9.58 24.39 9.82
CA LEU A 118 8.25 24.50 9.19
C LEU A 118 8.30 25.30 7.88
N GLN A 119 9.13 26.33 7.82
CA GLN A 119 9.34 27.12 6.62
C GLN A 119 10.02 26.29 5.52
N THR A 120 11.08 25.55 5.87
CA THR A 120 11.79 24.65 4.94
C THR A 120 10.88 23.54 4.40
N ILE A 121 9.99 22.98 5.22
CA ILE A 121 9.02 21.96 4.78
C ILE A 121 8.01 22.56 3.79
N LYS A 122 7.55 23.80 4.01
CA LYS A 122 6.65 24.49 3.08
C LYS A 122 7.33 24.74 1.74
N GLU A 123 8.58 25.18 1.77
CA GLU A 123 9.38 25.43 0.56
C GLU A 123 9.62 24.14 -0.24
N LEU A 124 9.95 23.03 0.43
CA LEU A 124 10.07 21.72 -0.21
C LEU A 124 8.75 21.26 -0.84
N THR A 125 7.62 21.50 -0.17
CA THR A 125 6.30 21.14 -0.71
C THR A 125 5.99 21.91 -1.98
N ALA A 126 6.25 23.23 -1.98
CA ALA A 126 6.07 24.08 -3.15
C ALA A 126 6.99 23.65 -4.32
N LEU A 127 8.23 23.26 -4.02
CA LEU A 127 9.17 22.77 -5.03
C LEU A 127 8.71 21.44 -5.64
N ILE A 128 8.15 20.54 -4.84
CA ILE A 128 7.57 19.27 -5.32
C ILE A 128 6.35 19.54 -6.20
N GLU A 129 5.46 20.44 -5.80
CA GLU A 129 4.30 20.82 -6.62
C GLU A 129 4.72 21.46 -7.94
N GLN A 130 5.73 22.34 -7.93
CA GLN A 130 6.28 22.94 -9.14
C GLN A 130 6.94 21.90 -10.05
N THR A 131 7.73 20.98 -9.47
CA THR A 131 8.36 19.90 -10.24
C THR A 131 7.31 18.98 -10.85
N HIS A 132 6.26 18.66 -10.09
CA HIS A 132 5.13 17.88 -10.59
C HIS A 132 4.39 18.61 -11.72
N ALA A 133 4.17 19.92 -11.60
CA ALA A 133 3.55 20.73 -12.65
C ALA A 133 4.40 20.77 -13.93
N SER A 134 5.73 20.94 -13.80
CA SER A 134 6.66 20.92 -14.94
C SER A 134 6.71 19.57 -15.64
N LEU A 135 6.65 18.47 -14.88
CA LEU A 135 6.60 17.11 -15.43
C LEU A 135 5.22 16.71 -15.97
N SER A 136 4.16 17.43 -15.59
CA SER A 136 2.79 17.20 -16.05
C SER A 136 2.42 18.04 -17.27
N GLN A 137 3.26 18.98 -17.71
CA GLN A 137 3.08 19.61 -19.02
C GLN A 137 3.41 18.58 -20.11
N PRO A 138 2.58 18.46 -21.17
CA PRO A 138 2.94 17.63 -22.31
C PRO A 138 4.27 18.13 -22.89
N ILE A 139 5.14 17.20 -23.26
CA ILE A 139 6.33 17.51 -24.04
C ILE A 139 5.82 18.22 -25.30
N SER A 140 6.08 19.52 -25.42
CA SER A 140 5.90 20.23 -26.67
C SER A 140 6.89 19.63 -27.65
N ASP A 141 6.39 18.85 -28.59
CA ASP A 141 7.13 18.49 -29.80
C ASP A 141 7.37 19.79 -30.59
N GLU A 142 8.54 20.41 -30.41
CA GLU A 142 9.06 21.41 -31.34
C GLU A 142 10.48 21.02 -31.77
N ASP A 143 10.52 20.52 -33.01
CA ASP A 143 11.59 20.38 -34.03
C ASP A 143 12.94 19.71 -33.69
#